data_AF-A0A970CE26-F1
#
_entry.id   AF-A0A970CE26-F1
#
_cell.length_a   1.000
_cell.length_b   1.000
_cell.length_c   1.000
_cell.angle_alpha   90.00
_cell.angle_beta   90.00
_cell.angle_gamma   90.00
#
_symmetry.space_group_name_H-M   'P 1'
#
loop_
_entity.id
_entity.type
_entity.pdbx_description
1 polymer ?
#
loop_
_entity_poly.entity_id
_entity_poly.type
_entity_poly.pdbx_seq_one_letter_code
_entity_poly.pdbx_strand_id
1 'polypeptide(L)'
;LLLAEKAFEEKTGARGLVSVIERVLLPFEKSLPSSSIRYFVVTREVVVDPEGELKRLLGNPDDPETIQRYERIINEEKKALLDQLSKRQTHYIRNYPLVFTQERVELVVDHHLRTGFPIEGIFDEAILLYNQVKVFESDFFERYGFKVCFDEDAVNEIISRALQRDSSATVICHGISRDYDYGFKLVFDRTGQAEFVVPKTAVIQPQIFMDELIRESYRHNPFHSSDPDE
;
A
#
# COMPACT_ATOMS: atom_id res chain seq x y z
N LEU A 1 15.83 25.97 -7.79
CA LEU A 1 16.04 27.38 -8.20
C LEU A 1 16.42 27.50 -9.68
N LEU A 2 17.29 26.66 -10.24
CA LEU A 2 17.73 26.77 -11.65
C LEU A 2 16.60 26.71 -12.71
N LEU A 3 15.60 25.84 -12.56
CA LEU A 3 14.43 25.83 -13.46
C LEU A 3 13.62 27.13 -13.38
N ALA A 4 13.46 27.68 -12.18
CA ALA A 4 12.75 28.93 -11.96
C ALA A 4 13.56 30.14 -12.48
N GLU A 5 14.88 30.12 -12.35
CA GLU A 5 15.79 31.12 -12.95
C GLU A 5 15.68 31.10 -14.48
N LYS A 6 15.78 29.93 -15.11
CA LYS A 6 15.57 29.79 -16.57
C LYS A 6 14.18 30.25 -17.00
N ALA A 7 13.14 29.93 -16.22
CA ALA A 7 11.78 30.35 -16.52
C ALA A 7 11.56 31.87 -16.38
N PHE A 8 12.25 32.50 -15.42
CA PHE A 8 12.22 33.94 -15.22
C PHE A 8 12.79 34.71 -16.42
N GLU A 9 13.85 34.19 -17.03
CA GLU A 9 14.44 34.76 -18.26
C GLU A 9 13.44 34.78 -19.44
N GLU A 10 12.49 33.84 -19.48
CA GLU A 10 11.47 33.77 -20.52
C GLU A 10 10.36 34.83 -20.38
N LYS A 11 10.26 35.52 -19.22
CA LYS A 11 9.32 36.63 -18.96
C LYS A 11 7.83 36.32 -19.22
N THR A 12 7.44 35.05 -19.22
CA THR A 12 6.06 34.61 -19.51
C THR A 12 5.29 34.13 -18.28
N GLY A 13 5.79 34.45 -17.07
CA GLY A 13 5.15 34.06 -15.80
C GLY A 13 5.11 32.54 -15.61
N ALA A 14 4.01 32.00 -15.07
CA ALA A 14 3.86 30.56 -14.82
C ALA A 14 4.00 29.68 -16.08
N ARG A 15 3.69 30.22 -17.27
CA ARG A 15 3.84 29.50 -18.55
C ARG A 15 5.30 29.24 -18.91
N GLY A 16 6.22 30.14 -18.52
CA GLY A 16 7.65 29.94 -18.72
C GLY A 16 8.18 28.76 -17.92
N LEU A 17 7.64 28.52 -16.73
CA LEU A 17 8.05 27.37 -15.91
C LEU A 17 7.67 26.05 -16.57
N VAL A 18 6.45 25.95 -17.11
CA VAL A 18 6.01 24.76 -17.85
C VAL A 18 6.91 24.51 -19.06
N SER A 19 7.18 25.55 -19.86
CA SER A 19 8.03 25.41 -21.06
C SER A 19 9.45 24.97 -20.73
N VAL A 20 10.05 25.51 -19.68
CA VAL A 20 11.40 25.11 -19.24
C VAL A 20 11.41 23.68 -18.73
N ILE A 21 10.40 23.27 -17.94
CA ILE A 21 10.28 21.89 -17.46
C ILE A 21 10.14 20.92 -18.61
N GLU A 22 9.23 21.18 -19.56
CA GLU A 22 9.06 20.35 -20.76
C GLU A 22 10.37 20.24 -21.54
N ARG A 23 11.05 21.35 -21.80
CA ARG A 23 12.32 21.35 -22.54
C ARG A 23 13.40 20.49 -21.90
N VAL A 24 13.47 20.49 -20.57
CA VAL A 24 14.46 19.71 -19.81
C VAL A 24 14.06 18.23 -19.71
N LEU A 25 12.77 17.93 -19.49
CA LEU A 25 12.32 16.58 -19.15
C LEU A 25 11.80 15.77 -20.34
N LEU A 26 11.44 16.40 -21.47
CA LEU A 26 10.90 15.72 -22.65
C LEU A 26 11.82 14.62 -23.23
N PRO A 27 13.16 14.76 -23.25
CA PRO A 27 14.03 13.65 -23.68
C PRO A 27 13.87 12.41 -22.79
N PHE A 28 13.77 12.61 -21.48
CA PHE A 28 13.62 11.52 -20.51
C PHE A 28 12.25 10.86 -20.63
N GLU A 29 11.18 11.65 -20.75
CA GLU A 29 9.82 11.14 -20.95
C GLU A 29 9.72 10.21 -22.17
N LYS A 30 10.42 10.54 -23.26
CA LYS A 30 10.41 9.74 -24.49
C LYS A 30 11.24 8.47 -24.40
N SER A 31 12.31 8.47 -23.60
CA SER A 31 13.31 7.38 -23.60
C SER A 31 13.18 6.42 -22.42
N LEU A 32 12.90 6.94 -21.21
CA LEU A 32 12.88 6.14 -19.99
C LEU A 32 11.81 5.03 -19.99
N PRO A 33 10.57 5.23 -20.50
CA PRO A 33 9.55 4.18 -20.49
C PRO A 33 9.92 2.92 -21.28
N SER A 34 10.86 3.02 -22.21
CA SER A 34 11.38 1.89 -23.00
C SER A 34 12.69 1.30 -22.44
N SER A 35 13.12 1.73 -21.26
CA SER A 35 14.36 1.30 -20.59
C SER A 35 14.09 0.47 -19.34
N SER A 36 15.13 -0.10 -18.73
CA SER A 36 15.04 -0.77 -17.43
C SER A 36 15.11 0.20 -16.23
N ILE A 37 15.28 1.50 -16.48
CA ILE A 37 15.44 2.52 -15.44
C ILE A 37 14.11 2.68 -14.69
N ARG A 38 14.14 2.49 -13.37
CA ARG A 38 12.95 2.59 -12.51
C ARG A 38 12.86 3.91 -11.75
N TYR A 39 13.98 4.58 -11.54
CA TYR A 39 14.06 5.79 -10.73
C TYR A 39 14.78 6.88 -11.49
N PHE A 40 14.22 8.08 -11.48
CA PHE A 40 14.82 9.24 -12.11
C PHE A 40 14.74 10.43 -11.17
N VAL A 41 15.91 10.99 -10.84
CA VAL A 41 16.03 12.14 -9.96
C VAL A 41 16.42 13.34 -10.79
N VAL A 42 15.59 14.38 -10.78
CA VAL A 42 15.88 15.65 -11.46
C VAL A 42 16.91 16.43 -10.63
N THR A 43 18.18 16.35 -11.02
CA THR A 43 19.27 17.07 -10.37
C THR A 43 19.65 18.34 -11.12
N ARG A 44 20.60 19.11 -10.57
CA ARG A 44 21.15 20.28 -11.26
C ARG A 44 21.78 19.90 -12.60
N GLU A 45 22.49 18.78 -12.63
CA GLU A 45 23.17 18.26 -13.81
C GLU A 45 22.16 17.96 -14.92
N VAL A 46 21.01 17.34 -14.58
CA VAL A 46 19.90 17.08 -15.51
C VAL A 46 19.36 18.39 -16.13
N VAL A 47 19.28 19.47 -15.36
CA VAL A 47 18.78 20.76 -15.84
C VAL A 47 19.81 21.52 -16.69
N VAL A 48 21.11 21.28 -16.45
CA VAL A 48 22.22 21.91 -17.18
C VAL A 48 22.48 21.19 -18.50
N ASP A 49 22.56 19.86 -18.49
CA ASP A 49 22.81 19.00 -19.65
C ASP A 49 21.86 17.79 -19.68
N PRO A 50 20.60 17.98 -20.14
CA PRO A 50 19.60 16.91 -20.23
C PRO A 50 20.07 15.71 -21.08
N GLU A 51 20.68 15.99 -22.23
CA GLU A 51 21.08 14.96 -23.20
C GLU A 51 22.29 14.14 -22.71
N GLY A 52 23.26 14.80 -22.06
CA GLY A 52 24.40 14.12 -21.45
C GLY A 52 23.97 13.20 -20.30
N GLU A 53 23.11 13.69 -19.40
CA GLU A 53 22.60 12.88 -18.29
C GLU A 53 21.70 11.73 -18.76
N LEU A 54 20.88 11.94 -19.80
CA LEU A 54 20.10 10.85 -20.39
C LEU A 54 21.00 9.73 -20.91
N LYS A 55 22.08 10.07 -21.62
CA LYS A 55 23.07 9.07 -22.08
C LYS A 55 23.76 8.36 -20.92
N ARG A 56 24.12 9.09 -19.86
CA ARG A 56 24.72 8.52 -18.65
C ARG A 56 23.79 7.49 -18.00
N LEU A 57 22.52 7.85 -17.82
CA LEU A 57 21.51 6.99 -17.22
C LEU A 57 21.24 5.74 -18.07
N LEU A 58 21.08 5.89 -19.38
CA LEU A 58 20.87 4.75 -20.28
C LEU A 58 22.11 3.83 -20.37
N GLY A 59 23.31 4.38 -20.16
CA GLY A 59 24.56 3.62 -20.17
C GLY A 59 24.80 2.79 -18.90
N ASN A 60 24.22 3.18 -17.76
CA ASN A 60 24.30 2.42 -16.51
C ASN A 60 22.99 2.54 -15.69
N PRO A 61 21.93 1.78 -16.07
CA PRO A 61 20.62 1.88 -15.42
C PRO A 61 20.60 1.51 -13.93
N ASP A 62 21.50 0.61 -13.51
CA ASP A 62 21.57 0.08 -12.14
C ASP A 62 22.69 0.76 -11.33
N ASP A 63 23.06 2.00 -11.71
CA ASP A 63 24.06 2.80 -11.02
C ASP A 63 23.74 2.93 -9.52
N PRO A 64 24.56 2.35 -8.62
CA PRO A 64 24.28 2.36 -7.19
C PRO A 64 24.22 3.77 -6.61
N GLU A 65 24.98 4.72 -7.16
CA GLU A 65 24.95 6.12 -6.70
C GLU A 65 23.60 6.78 -6.98
N THR A 66 23.03 6.52 -8.17
CA THR A 66 21.72 7.03 -8.56
C THR A 66 20.61 6.45 -7.68
N ILE A 67 20.67 5.13 -7.39
CA ILE A 67 19.71 4.46 -6.50
C ILE A 67 19.81 5.03 -5.07
N GLN A 68 21.02 5.12 -4.51
CA GLN A 68 21.22 5.67 -3.16
C GLN A 68 20.75 7.12 -3.06
N ARG A 69 21.00 7.92 -4.11
CA ARG A 69 20.55 9.31 -4.15
C ARG A 69 19.03 9.41 -4.14
N TYR A 70 18.35 8.58 -4.93
CA TYR A 70 16.88 8.48 -4.94
C TYR A 70 16.35 8.07 -3.56
N GLU A 71 16.87 6.98 -2.99
CA GLU A 71 16.45 6.47 -1.68
C GLU A 71 16.62 7.53 -0.58
N ARG A 72 17.75 8.25 -0.58
CA ARG A 72 17.99 9.33 0.38
C ARG A 72 16.92 10.42 0.28
N ILE A 73 16.62 10.91 -0.92
CA ILE A 73 15.65 12.00 -1.11
C ILE A 73 14.25 11.56 -0.65
N ILE A 74 13.80 10.38 -1.07
CA ILE A 74 12.48 9.86 -0.66
C ILE A 74 12.41 9.65 0.85
N ASN A 75 13.48 9.13 1.47
CA ASN A 75 13.51 8.94 2.92
C ASN A 75 13.52 10.26 3.69
N GLU A 76 14.25 11.27 3.22
CA GLU A 76 14.25 12.62 3.81
C GLU A 76 12.87 13.26 3.70
N GLU A 77 12.22 13.15 2.55
CA GLU A 77 10.88 13.68 2.31
C GLU A 77 9.82 12.96 3.15
N LYS A 78 9.84 11.62 3.17
CA LYS A 78 9.00 10.79 4.04
C LYS A 78 9.14 11.19 5.51
N LYS A 79 10.38 11.34 5.98
CA LYS A 79 10.64 11.75 7.37
C LYS A 79 10.11 13.15 7.65
N ALA A 80 10.32 14.10 6.74
CA ALA A 80 9.80 15.46 6.89
C ALA A 80 8.26 15.49 6.96
N LEU A 81 7.57 14.70 6.13
CA LEU A 81 6.12 14.58 6.16
C LEU A 81 5.62 13.93 7.45
N LEU A 82 6.24 12.82 7.90
CA LEU A 82 5.89 12.17 9.17
C LEU A 82 6.08 13.11 10.37
N ASP A 83 7.18 13.87 10.39
CA ASP A 83 7.44 14.88 11.42
C ASP A 83 6.37 15.99 11.39
N GLN A 84 5.96 16.44 10.21
CA GLN A 84 4.90 17.42 10.06
C GLN A 84 3.55 16.91 10.57
N LEU A 85 3.18 15.67 10.24
CA LEU A 85 1.94 15.04 10.69
C LEU A 85 1.94 14.85 12.22
N SER A 86 3.07 14.42 12.77
CA SER A 86 3.25 14.21 14.21
C SER A 86 3.16 15.53 15.00
N LYS A 87 3.83 16.58 14.53
CA LYS A 87 3.80 17.92 15.17
C LYS A 87 2.43 18.58 15.07
N ARG A 88 1.73 18.39 13.94
CA ARG A 88 0.42 19.01 13.72
C ARG A 88 -0.73 18.23 14.35
N GLN A 89 -0.50 16.97 14.77
CA GLN A 89 -1.55 16.01 15.14
C GLN A 89 -2.80 16.25 14.29
N THR A 90 -2.71 15.88 13.00
CA THR A 90 -3.80 16.07 12.04
C THR A 90 -5.12 15.64 12.66
N HIS A 91 -6.18 16.38 12.35
CA HIS A 91 -7.52 16.10 12.86
C HIS A 91 -7.93 14.64 12.60
N TYR A 92 -7.44 14.02 11.52
CA TYR A 92 -7.58 12.59 11.24
C TYR A 92 -7.06 11.68 12.35
N ILE A 93 -5.80 11.83 12.77
CA ILE A 93 -5.19 10.96 13.79
C ILE A 93 -5.90 11.13 15.15
N ARG A 94 -6.30 12.37 15.46
CA ARG A 94 -7.02 12.69 16.70
C ARG A 94 -8.46 12.17 16.72
N ASN A 95 -9.18 12.31 15.60
CA ASN A 95 -10.60 11.98 15.52
C ASN A 95 -10.82 10.49 15.22
N TYR A 96 -9.83 9.82 14.61
CA TYR A 96 -9.89 8.41 14.24
C TYR A 96 -8.68 7.62 14.80
N PRO A 97 -8.46 7.61 16.13
CA PRO A 97 -7.31 6.97 16.75
C PRO A 97 -7.31 5.44 16.59
N LEU A 98 -8.47 4.84 16.35
CA LEU A 98 -8.60 3.41 16.06
C LEU A 98 -8.26 3.07 14.59
N VAL A 99 -8.44 4.04 13.69
CA VAL A 99 -8.11 3.86 12.28
C VAL A 99 -6.62 4.09 12.09
N PHE A 100 -6.06 5.19 12.59
CA PHE A 100 -4.69 5.57 12.27
C PHE A 100 -3.68 5.13 13.33
N THR A 101 -3.13 3.93 13.11
CA THR A 101 -1.87 3.48 13.71
C THR A 101 -0.67 4.12 13.02
N GLN A 102 0.52 4.02 13.61
CA GLN A 102 1.76 4.52 12.97
C GLN A 102 1.95 3.92 11.58
N GLU A 103 1.77 2.62 11.41
CA GLU A 103 1.92 1.95 10.12
C GLU A 103 0.93 2.46 9.06
N ARG A 104 -0.32 2.75 9.43
CA ARG A 104 -1.29 3.30 8.47
C ARG A 104 -0.99 4.75 8.09
N VAL A 105 -0.46 5.54 9.02
CA VAL A 105 0.05 6.88 8.69
C VAL A 105 1.21 6.77 7.70
N GLU A 106 2.13 5.83 7.93
CA GLU A 106 3.22 5.58 6.98
C GLU A 106 2.71 5.09 5.62
N LEU A 107 1.67 4.24 5.59
CA LEU A 107 1.02 3.79 4.36
C LEU A 107 0.42 4.95 3.56
N VAL A 108 -0.29 5.86 4.23
CA VAL A 108 -0.85 7.08 3.63
C VAL A 108 0.26 7.95 3.04
N VAL A 109 1.35 8.17 3.79
CA VAL A 109 2.51 8.96 3.33
C VAL A 109 3.19 8.29 2.14
N ASP A 110 3.41 6.99 2.18
CA ASP A 110 4.03 6.24 1.08
C ASP A 110 3.17 6.28 -0.17
N HIS A 111 1.84 6.19 -0.02
CA HIS A 111 0.93 6.35 -1.15
C HIS A 111 1.02 7.77 -1.72
N HIS A 112 1.01 8.81 -0.88
CA HIS A 112 1.15 10.22 -1.29
C HIS A 112 2.44 10.45 -2.09
N LEU A 113 3.58 9.98 -1.58
CA LEU A 113 4.88 10.14 -2.23
C LEU A 113 4.96 9.42 -3.58
N ARG A 114 4.31 8.25 -3.69
CA ARG A 114 4.34 7.44 -4.91
C ARG A 114 3.41 7.97 -6.00
N THR A 115 2.22 8.47 -5.65
CA THR A 115 1.19 8.84 -6.62
C THR A 115 1.03 10.34 -6.81
N GLY A 116 1.53 11.15 -5.86
CA GLY A 116 1.32 12.60 -5.83
C GLY A 116 -0.11 13.02 -5.46
N PHE A 117 -1.01 12.08 -5.11
CA PHE A 117 -2.38 12.41 -4.68
C PHE A 117 -2.38 13.20 -3.37
N PRO A 118 -3.27 14.20 -3.19
CA PRO A 118 -3.33 14.98 -1.96
C PRO A 118 -3.49 14.11 -0.71
N ILE A 119 -2.69 14.40 0.32
CA ILE A 119 -2.60 13.54 1.50
C ILE A 119 -3.93 13.42 2.25
N GLU A 120 -4.72 14.50 2.31
CA GLU A 120 -6.04 14.53 2.95
C GLU A 120 -7.02 13.56 2.28
N GLY A 121 -7.04 13.50 0.94
CA GLY A 121 -7.89 12.56 0.21
C GLY A 121 -7.53 11.11 0.49
N ILE A 122 -6.23 10.82 0.67
CA ILE A 122 -5.77 9.47 1.02
C ILE A 122 -6.15 9.13 2.47
N PHE A 123 -6.13 10.10 3.40
CA PHE A 123 -6.66 9.89 4.75
C PHE A 123 -8.16 9.54 4.73
N ASP A 124 -8.97 10.30 3.99
CA ASP A 124 -10.41 10.03 3.85
C ASP A 124 -10.66 8.63 3.29
N GLU A 125 -9.90 8.25 2.26
CA GLU A 125 -10.02 6.93 1.65
C GLU A 125 -9.57 5.80 2.59
N ALA A 126 -8.49 5.99 3.34
CA ALA A 126 -8.06 5.01 4.34
C ALA A 126 -9.12 4.77 5.42
N ILE A 127 -9.85 5.82 5.85
CA ILE A 127 -10.99 5.69 6.78
C ILE A 127 -12.11 4.86 6.14
N LEU A 128 -12.46 5.15 4.88
CA LEU A 128 -13.49 4.42 4.15
C LEU A 128 -13.13 2.93 4.04
N LEU A 129 -11.90 2.63 3.64
CA LEU A 129 -11.40 1.26 3.48
C LEU A 129 -11.37 0.52 4.82
N TYR A 130 -10.92 1.16 5.90
CA TYR A 130 -10.96 0.57 7.24
C TYR A 130 -12.40 0.20 7.64
N ASN A 131 -13.35 1.12 7.46
CA ASN A 131 -14.75 0.89 7.80
C ASN A 131 -15.34 -0.26 6.98
N GLN A 132 -15.00 -0.38 5.69
CA GLN A 132 -15.40 -1.50 4.84
C GLN A 132 -14.89 -2.85 5.38
N VAL A 133 -13.67 -2.91 5.92
CA VAL A 133 -13.17 -4.13 6.58
C VAL A 133 -14.03 -4.47 7.81
N LYS A 134 -14.37 -3.48 8.64
CA LYS A 134 -15.19 -3.70 9.85
C LYS A 134 -16.64 -4.07 9.55
N VAL A 135 -17.21 -3.51 8.49
CA VAL A 135 -18.52 -3.93 7.97
C VAL A 135 -18.45 -5.38 7.51
N PHE A 136 -17.42 -5.76 6.75
CA PHE A 136 -17.24 -7.14 6.31
C PHE A 136 -17.13 -8.13 7.49
N GLU A 137 -16.35 -7.81 8.54
CA GLU A 137 -16.25 -8.65 9.74
C GLU A 137 -17.62 -8.88 10.41
N SER A 138 -18.46 -7.84 10.42
CA SER A 138 -19.81 -7.87 11.00
C SER A 138 -20.76 -8.71 10.14
N ASP A 139 -20.80 -8.45 8.82
CA ASP A 139 -21.63 -9.20 7.86
C ASP A 139 -21.25 -10.70 7.85
N PHE A 140 -19.97 -11.00 8.01
CA PHE A 140 -19.48 -12.37 8.08
C PHE A 140 -20.02 -13.09 9.32
N PHE A 141 -20.01 -12.43 10.48
CA PHE A 141 -20.58 -12.97 11.71
C PHE A 141 -22.09 -13.22 11.58
N GLU A 142 -22.84 -12.27 11.04
CA GLU A 142 -24.29 -12.41 10.84
C GLU A 142 -24.63 -13.60 9.91
N ARG A 143 -23.81 -13.83 8.89
CA ARG A 143 -24.03 -14.88 7.91
C ARG A 143 -23.68 -16.28 8.42
N TYR A 144 -22.58 -16.41 9.16
CA TYR A 144 -22.01 -17.71 9.50
C TYR A 144 -22.11 -18.09 10.98
N GLY A 145 -22.44 -17.14 11.86
CA GLY A 145 -22.63 -17.38 13.30
C GLY A 145 -21.33 -17.48 14.11
N PHE A 146 -20.17 -17.24 13.48
CA PHE A 146 -18.87 -17.19 14.14
C PHE A 146 -18.07 -15.96 13.68
N LYS A 147 -17.20 -15.46 14.55
CA LYS A 147 -16.50 -14.19 14.40
C LYS A 147 -15.18 -14.39 13.65
N VAL A 148 -14.94 -13.54 12.68
CA VAL A 148 -13.66 -13.42 11.98
C VAL A 148 -13.18 -11.98 12.16
N CYS A 149 -11.96 -11.80 12.69
CA CYS A 149 -11.36 -10.49 12.90
C CYS A 149 -10.03 -10.43 12.15
N PHE A 150 -9.83 -9.44 11.30
CA PHE A 150 -8.51 -9.16 10.75
C PHE A 150 -7.67 -8.49 11.83
N ASP A 151 -6.44 -8.97 12.00
CA ASP A 151 -5.47 -8.26 12.82
C ASP A 151 -5.03 -6.95 12.14
N GLU A 152 -4.33 -6.10 12.89
CA GLU A 152 -3.95 -4.77 12.39
C GLU A 152 -3.08 -4.87 11.13
N ASP A 153 -2.17 -5.86 11.05
CA ASP A 153 -1.29 -6.09 9.90
C ASP A 153 -2.06 -6.53 8.66
N ALA A 154 -3.09 -7.37 8.84
CA ALA A 154 -3.99 -7.80 7.78
C ALA A 154 -4.84 -6.64 7.26
N VAL A 155 -5.37 -5.80 8.16
CA VAL A 155 -6.08 -4.58 7.77
C VAL A 155 -5.15 -3.65 6.98
N ASN A 156 -3.89 -3.48 7.42
CA ASN A 156 -2.90 -2.67 6.71
C ASN A 156 -2.64 -3.20 5.30
N GLU A 157 -2.49 -4.52 5.15
CA GLU A 157 -2.32 -5.18 3.85
C GLU A 157 -3.54 -4.99 2.94
N ILE A 158 -4.76 -5.13 3.48
CA ILE A 158 -6.01 -4.93 2.73
C ILE A 158 -6.11 -3.48 2.23
N ILE A 159 -5.91 -2.50 3.11
CA ILE A 159 -5.93 -1.06 2.76
C ILE A 159 -4.85 -0.75 1.71
N SER A 160 -3.64 -1.29 1.89
CA SER A 160 -2.54 -1.11 0.93
C SER A 160 -2.91 -1.62 -0.46
N ARG A 161 -3.49 -2.82 -0.56
CA ARG A 161 -3.93 -3.41 -1.83
C ARG A 161 -5.06 -2.62 -2.48
N ALA A 162 -6.04 -2.20 -1.68
CA ALA A 162 -7.17 -1.42 -2.14
C ALA A 162 -6.70 -0.10 -2.76
N LEU A 163 -5.85 0.65 -2.06
CA LEU A 163 -5.26 1.90 -2.56
C LEU A 163 -4.38 1.70 -3.80
N GLN A 164 -3.62 0.60 -3.88
CA GLN A 164 -2.78 0.33 -5.05
C GLN A 164 -3.56 -0.07 -6.31
N ARG A 165 -4.71 -0.72 -6.13
CA ARG A 165 -5.53 -1.27 -7.22
C ARG A 165 -6.72 -0.41 -7.57
N ASP A 166 -6.89 0.74 -6.90
CA ASP A 166 -8.08 1.59 -7.02
C ASP A 166 -9.37 0.76 -6.84
N SER A 167 -9.42 0.02 -5.72
CA SER A 167 -10.48 -0.96 -5.44
C SER A 167 -10.97 -0.84 -4.00
N SER A 168 -12.16 -1.37 -3.70
CA SER A 168 -12.71 -1.37 -2.34
C SER A 168 -12.11 -2.46 -1.46
N ALA A 169 -12.02 -2.21 -0.16
CA ALA A 169 -11.61 -3.25 0.79
C ALA A 169 -12.61 -4.41 0.81
N THR A 170 -13.90 -4.16 0.59
CA THR A 170 -14.94 -5.20 0.47
C THR A 170 -14.62 -6.20 -0.65
N VAL A 171 -14.19 -5.74 -1.83
CA VAL A 171 -13.80 -6.61 -2.94
C VAL A 171 -12.58 -7.46 -2.55
N ILE A 172 -11.59 -6.86 -1.88
CA ILE A 172 -10.40 -7.57 -1.40
C ILE A 172 -10.80 -8.63 -0.36
N CYS A 173 -11.60 -8.27 0.64
CA CYS A 173 -12.09 -9.18 1.68
C CYS A 173 -12.88 -10.35 1.09
N HIS A 174 -13.78 -10.12 0.13
CA HIS A 174 -14.51 -11.20 -0.55
C HIS A 174 -13.60 -12.10 -1.38
N GLY A 175 -12.59 -11.53 -2.04
CA GLY A 175 -11.58 -12.31 -2.75
C GLY A 175 -10.85 -13.28 -1.82
N ILE A 176 -10.49 -12.80 -0.64
CA ILE A 176 -9.83 -13.58 0.41
C ILE A 176 -10.81 -14.61 1.02
N SER A 177 -12.06 -14.22 1.27
CA SER A 177 -13.06 -15.07 1.92
C SER A 177 -13.58 -16.20 1.06
N ARG A 178 -13.52 -16.07 -0.28
CA ARG A 178 -13.87 -17.18 -1.19
C ARG A 178 -13.00 -18.42 -0.93
N ASP A 179 -11.74 -18.21 -0.55
CA ASP A 179 -10.86 -19.30 -0.16
C ASP A 179 -11.18 -19.83 1.26
N TYR A 180 -11.98 -19.09 2.04
CA TYR A 180 -12.30 -19.38 3.45
C TYR A 180 -13.69 -19.98 3.68
N ASP A 181 -14.64 -19.80 2.75
CA ASP A 181 -16.08 -20.07 2.95
C ASP A 181 -16.39 -21.48 3.51
N TYR A 182 -15.49 -22.46 3.30
CA TYR A 182 -15.61 -23.79 3.89
C TYR A 182 -14.68 -24.07 5.07
N GLY A 183 -13.48 -23.49 5.10
CA GLY A 183 -12.46 -23.92 6.04
C GLY A 183 -12.72 -23.46 7.48
N PHE A 184 -13.13 -22.20 7.71
CA PHE A 184 -13.45 -21.76 9.07
C PHE A 184 -14.69 -22.47 9.62
N LYS A 185 -15.69 -22.69 8.76
CA LYS A 185 -16.89 -23.46 9.13
C LYS A 185 -16.53 -24.88 9.54
N LEU A 186 -15.65 -25.55 8.80
CA LEU A 186 -15.19 -26.90 9.13
C LEU A 186 -14.50 -26.96 10.50
N VAL A 187 -13.68 -25.95 10.82
CA VAL A 187 -13.02 -25.86 12.11
C VAL A 187 -14.04 -25.58 13.22
N PHE A 188 -14.95 -24.62 13.01
CA PHE A 188 -16.05 -24.32 13.95
C PHE A 188 -16.90 -25.55 14.28
N ASP A 189 -17.38 -26.27 13.27
CA ASP A 189 -18.23 -27.46 13.44
C ASP A 189 -17.51 -28.58 14.21
N ARG A 190 -16.17 -28.60 14.22
CA ARG A 190 -15.36 -29.66 14.87
C ARG A 190 -14.81 -29.31 16.22
N THR A 191 -14.33 -28.07 16.40
CA THR A 191 -13.64 -27.64 17.61
C THR A 191 -14.54 -26.79 18.50
N GLY A 192 -15.67 -26.29 17.97
CA GLY A 192 -16.51 -25.29 18.63
C GLY A 192 -15.87 -23.90 18.69
N GLN A 193 -14.72 -23.69 18.03
CA GLN A 193 -14.04 -22.40 18.02
C GLN A 193 -14.86 -21.37 17.22
N ALA A 194 -15.44 -20.41 17.94
CA ALA A 194 -16.32 -19.39 17.36
C ALA A 194 -15.63 -18.07 17.03
N GLU A 195 -14.34 -17.92 17.29
CA GLU A 195 -13.57 -16.71 16.99
C GLU A 195 -12.26 -17.04 16.28
N PHE A 196 -12.01 -16.36 15.16
CA PHE A 196 -10.81 -16.52 14.34
C PHE A 196 -10.15 -15.18 14.10
N VAL A 197 -8.82 -15.13 14.30
CA VAL A 197 -7.99 -13.98 13.92
C VAL A 197 -7.34 -14.29 12.58
N VAL A 198 -7.48 -13.36 11.64
CA VAL A 198 -6.95 -13.48 10.28
C VAL A 198 -5.69 -12.61 10.18
N PRO A 199 -4.50 -13.22 10.15
CA PRO A 199 -3.26 -12.48 10.07
C PRO A 199 -2.95 -12.00 8.66
N LYS A 200 -1.98 -11.09 8.53
CA LYS A 200 -1.47 -10.63 7.23
C LYS A 200 -1.09 -11.77 6.29
N THR A 201 -0.51 -12.85 6.79
CA THR A 201 -0.16 -14.03 5.97
C THR A 201 -1.38 -14.65 5.31
N ALA A 202 -2.54 -14.64 5.98
CA ALA A 202 -3.79 -15.15 5.44
C ALA A 202 -4.36 -14.24 4.34
N VAL A 203 -4.09 -12.93 4.39
CA VAL A 203 -4.41 -11.99 3.30
C VAL A 203 -3.50 -12.20 2.08
N ILE A 204 -2.22 -12.51 2.32
CA ILE A 204 -1.24 -12.71 1.24
C ILE A 204 -1.38 -14.07 0.59
N GLN A 205 -1.56 -15.12 1.39
CA GLN A 205 -1.63 -16.51 0.97
C GLN A 205 -2.82 -17.21 1.65
N PRO A 206 -4.06 -16.89 1.26
CA PRO A 206 -5.26 -17.42 1.90
C PRO A 206 -5.29 -18.95 1.96
N GLN A 207 -4.93 -19.62 0.86
CA GLN A 207 -4.96 -21.07 0.74
C GLN A 207 -4.02 -21.77 1.72
N ILE A 208 -2.77 -21.29 1.83
CA ILE A 208 -1.76 -21.89 2.74
C ILE A 208 -2.22 -21.77 4.19
N PHE A 209 -2.70 -20.59 4.57
CA PHE A 209 -3.22 -20.37 5.92
C PHE A 209 -4.39 -21.31 6.24
N MET A 210 -5.34 -21.49 5.30
CA MET A 210 -6.47 -22.38 5.54
C MET A 210 -6.06 -23.85 5.65
N ASP A 211 -5.13 -24.31 4.81
CA ASP A 211 -4.63 -25.69 4.88
C ASP A 211 -3.93 -25.97 6.22
N GLU A 212 -3.17 -25.00 6.73
CA GLU A 212 -2.52 -25.09 8.04
C GLU A 212 -3.55 -25.11 9.17
N LEU A 213 -4.51 -24.17 9.16
CA LEU A 213 -5.56 -24.08 10.17
C LEU A 213 -6.40 -25.37 10.24
N ILE A 214 -6.78 -25.90 9.07
CA ILE A 214 -7.51 -27.16 8.98
C ILE A 214 -6.64 -28.30 9.53
N ARG A 215 -5.37 -28.41 9.11
CA ARG A 215 -4.44 -29.45 9.60
C ARG A 215 -4.25 -29.39 11.12
N GLU A 216 -4.17 -28.20 11.70
CA GLU A 216 -4.05 -28.02 13.15
C GLU A 216 -5.32 -28.45 13.90
N SER A 217 -6.50 -28.19 13.33
CA SER A 217 -7.77 -28.67 13.90
C SER A 217 -7.82 -30.19 14.00
N TYR A 218 -7.26 -30.91 13.01
CA TYR A 218 -7.14 -32.37 13.03
C TYR A 218 -6.11 -32.89 14.04
N ARG A 219 -5.05 -32.12 14.32
CA ARG A 219 -4.03 -32.50 15.30
C ARG A 219 -4.51 -32.33 16.75
N HIS A 220 -5.33 -31.32 17.01
CA HIS A 220 -5.87 -31.04 18.34
C HIS A 220 -7.12 -31.86 18.70
N ASN A 221 -7.77 -32.51 17.73
CA ASN A 221 -8.92 -33.40 17.98
C ASN A 221 -8.84 -34.70 17.15
N PRO A 222 -7.99 -35.67 17.54
CA PRO A 222 -7.93 -36.96 16.86
C PRO A 222 -9.14 -37.82 17.24
N PHE A 223 -10.08 -37.97 16.29
CA PHE A 223 -11.21 -38.92 16.21
C PHE A 223 -12.53 -38.64 16.98
N HIS A 224 -13.60 -38.55 16.18
CA HIS A 224 -14.74 -39.46 16.30
C HIS A 224 -15.06 -40.00 14.89
N SER A 225 -14.40 -41.10 14.49
CA SER A 225 -14.97 -42.03 13.52
C SER A 225 -15.93 -42.93 14.30
N SER A 226 -17.21 -42.59 14.29
CA SER A 226 -18.24 -43.60 14.54
C SER A 226 -18.47 -44.34 13.22
N ASP A 227 -17.64 -45.34 12.96
CA ASP A 227 -18.09 -46.49 12.17
C ASP A 227 -19.08 -47.26 13.07
N PRO A 228 -20.31 -47.52 12.62
CA PRO A 228 -21.13 -48.54 13.26
C PRO A 228 -20.65 -49.90 12.77
N ASP A 229 -20.06 -50.67 13.68
CA ASP A 229 -20.14 -52.13 13.64
C ASP A 229 -21.62 -52.53 13.81
N GLU A 230 -22.25 -53.00 12.73
CA GLU A 230 -23.19 -54.15 12.62
C GLU A 230 -23.99 -54.12 11.30
#